data_AF-A0A843W2Z4-F1
#
_entry.id   AF-A0A843W2Z4-F1
#
_cell.length_a   1.000
_cell.length_b   1.000
_cell.length_c   1.000
_cell.angle_alpha   90.00
_cell.angle_beta   90.00
_cell.angle_gamma   90.00
#
_symmetry.space_group_name_H-M   'P 1'
#
loop_
_entity.id
_entity.type
_entity.pdbx_description
1 polymer ?
#
loop_
_entity_poly.entity_id
_entity_poly.type
_entity_poly.pdbx_seq_one_letter_code
_entity_poly.pdbx_strand_id
1 'polypeptide(L)'
;MSAVGCLQCDLYDHESLVSAIKQVDMVISMVGMGQVSEQTKIIAAIKEAGNVKLFFPSEFGNDVDRVHTVDPAKLAFKGKAKIRRLLEAEGIPHTIVSSNFFAGYFLPSLAQLGFLSSPPRNKVIILGDGNPKAIFVNEEDIGTYTILAPNTCWARMGPNGLTWVLVTLIY
;
A
#
# COMPACT_ATOMS: atom_id res chain seq x y z
N MET A 1 -4.70 -11.23 22.80
CA MET A 1 -4.40 -9.80 22.64
C MET A 1 -3.04 -9.70 21.99
N SER A 2 -2.97 -9.17 20.78
CA SER A 2 -1.69 -8.85 20.14
C SER A 2 -1.22 -7.51 20.70
N ALA A 3 -0.03 -7.44 21.28
CA ALA A 3 0.55 -6.18 21.74
C ALA A 3 1.12 -5.42 20.54
N VAL A 4 0.76 -4.13 20.40
CA VAL A 4 1.31 -3.24 19.37
C VAL A 4 2.38 -2.38 20.04
N GLY A 5 3.62 -2.44 19.52
CA GLY A 5 4.69 -1.52 19.90
C GLY A 5 4.67 -0.28 19.03
N CYS A 6 4.78 0.91 19.64
CA CYS A 6 4.90 2.16 18.91
C CYS A 6 6.37 2.57 18.83
N LEU A 7 6.88 2.79 17.62
CA LEU A 7 8.19 3.41 17.38
C LEU A 7 7.97 4.86 16.94
N GLN A 8 8.57 5.80 17.66
CA GLN A 8 8.52 7.21 17.27
C GLN A 8 9.56 7.47 16.18
N CYS A 9 9.10 7.90 15.02
CA CYS A 9 9.91 8.36 13.90
C CYS A 9 9.13 9.39 13.08
N ASP A 10 9.84 10.17 12.27
CA ASP A 10 9.28 11.13 11.33
C ASP A 10 9.79 10.81 9.92
N LEU A 11 8.92 10.86 8.92
CA LEU A 11 9.29 10.61 7.53
C LEU A 11 10.31 11.62 6.99
N TYR A 12 10.34 12.82 7.54
CA TYR A 12 11.25 13.91 7.18
C TYR A 12 12.51 13.96 8.06
N ASP A 13 12.61 13.10 9.08
CA ASP A 13 13.82 12.89 9.88
C ASP A 13 14.42 11.50 9.56
N HIS A 14 15.42 11.51 8.69
CA HIS A 14 16.07 10.29 8.20
C HIS A 14 16.70 9.44 9.31
N GLU A 15 17.34 10.05 10.31
CA GLU A 15 17.99 9.30 11.40
C GLU A 15 16.95 8.58 12.26
N SER A 16 15.84 9.26 12.56
CA SER A 16 14.72 8.65 13.29
C SER A 16 14.12 7.46 12.52
N LEU A 17 14.01 7.59 11.19
CA LEU A 17 13.45 6.56 10.32
C LEU A 17 14.37 5.35 10.23
N VAL A 18 15.68 5.55 10.06
CA VAL A 18 16.69 4.47 10.10
C VAL A 18 16.68 3.76 11.45
N SER A 19 16.61 4.52 12.56
CA SER A 19 16.57 3.95 13.92
C SER A 19 15.34 3.07 14.14
N ALA A 20 14.16 3.47 13.66
CA ALA A 20 12.96 2.66 13.72
C ALA A 20 13.05 1.42 12.82
N ILE A 21 13.55 1.56 11.58
CA ILE A 21 13.65 0.46 10.61
C ILE A 21 14.64 -0.62 11.08
N LYS A 22 15.73 -0.26 11.76
CA LYS A 22 16.68 -1.22 12.34
C LYS A 22 16.05 -2.18 13.36
N GLN A 23 14.87 -1.86 13.89
CA GLN A 23 14.16 -2.66 14.88
C GLN A 23 13.16 -3.66 14.28
N VAL A 24 12.95 -3.64 12.95
CA VAL A 24 11.91 -4.45 12.29
C VAL A 24 12.43 -5.29 11.13
N ASP A 25 11.75 -6.39 10.84
CA ASP A 25 12.08 -7.23 9.67
C ASP A 25 11.35 -6.77 8.40
N MET A 26 10.22 -6.09 8.56
CA MET A 26 9.33 -5.68 7.47
C MET A 26 8.82 -4.27 7.69
N VAL A 27 8.71 -3.52 6.59
CA VAL A 27 8.11 -2.18 6.56
C VAL A 27 6.90 -2.19 5.63
N ILE A 28 5.78 -1.63 6.11
CA ILE A 28 4.55 -1.42 5.34
C ILE A 28 4.26 0.07 5.29
N SER A 29 4.31 0.65 4.08
CA SER A 29 3.97 2.05 3.86
C SER A 29 2.49 2.22 3.54
N MET A 30 1.80 3.03 4.34
CA MET A 30 0.39 3.41 4.13
C MET A 30 0.24 4.92 3.91
N VAL A 31 1.26 5.57 3.34
CA VAL A 31 1.21 7.01 3.06
C VAL A 31 0.13 7.34 2.03
N GLY A 32 -0.51 8.49 2.19
CA GLY A 32 -1.57 8.94 1.30
C GLY A 32 -1.08 9.31 -0.10
N MET A 33 -2.03 9.51 -1.02
CA MET A 33 -1.74 9.86 -2.43
C MET A 33 -0.82 11.09 -2.58
N GLY A 34 -0.93 12.08 -1.69
CA GLY A 34 -0.10 13.28 -1.71
C GLY A 34 1.36 13.07 -1.31
N GLN A 35 1.69 11.91 -0.73
CA GLN A 35 3.01 11.60 -0.17
C GLN A 35 3.67 10.39 -0.86
N VAL A 36 3.14 9.94 -2.00
CA VAL A 36 3.71 8.81 -2.75
C VAL A 36 5.17 9.06 -3.12
N SER A 37 5.52 10.31 -3.48
CA SER A 37 6.91 10.70 -3.78
C SER A 37 7.83 10.56 -2.56
N GLU A 38 7.31 10.79 -1.36
CA GLU A 38 8.10 10.79 -0.14
C GLU A 38 8.56 9.39 0.29
N GLN A 39 8.01 8.33 -0.32
CA GLN A 39 8.48 6.95 -0.13
C GLN A 39 9.95 6.76 -0.56
N THR A 40 10.53 7.67 -1.35
CA THR A 40 11.98 7.64 -1.62
C THR A 40 12.81 7.78 -0.35
N LYS A 41 12.31 8.47 0.67
CA LYS A 41 12.97 8.61 1.99
C LYS A 41 12.94 7.30 2.77
N ILE A 42 11.80 6.60 2.74
CA ILE A 42 11.67 5.26 3.32
C ILE A 42 12.64 4.30 2.64
N ILE A 43 12.73 4.35 1.30
CA ILE A 43 13.67 3.53 0.52
C ILE A 43 15.12 3.80 0.91
N ALA A 44 15.51 5.07 1.05
CA ALA A 44 16.85 5.45 1.49
C ALA A 44 17.16 4.90 2.90
N ALA A 45 16.22 5.03 3.83
CA ALA A 45 16.38 4.55 5.19
C ALA A 45 16.41 3.00 5.27
N ILE A 46 15.61 2.30 4.46
CA ILE A 46 15.65 0.83 4.32
C ILE A 46 17.03 0.38 3.86
N LYS A 47 17.58 1.05 2.83
CA LYS A 47 18.89 0.72 2.26
C LYS A 47 20.01 0.91 3.28
N GLU A 48 19.95 1.99 4.06
CA GLU A 48 20.94 2.25 5.12
C GLU A 48 20.82 1.28 6.29
N ALA A 49 19.59 0.94 6.69
CA ALA A 49 19.36 0.03 7.80
C ALA A 49 19.84 -1.41 7.49
N GLY A 50 19.65 -1.87 6.25
CA GLY A 50 20.22 -3.11 5.73
C GLY A 50 19.65 -4.41 6.31
N ASN A 51 18.68 -4.34 7.23
CA ASN A 51 18.08 -5.49 7.92
C ASN A 51 16.68 -5.87 7.41
N VAL A 52 16.06 -5.05 6.54
CA VAL A 52 14.69 -5.27 6.07
C VAL A 52 14.65 -6.43 5.09
N LYS A 53 13.80 -7.41 5.40
CA LYS A 53 13.57 -8.62 4.58
C LYS A 53 12.48 -8.42 3.54
N LEU A 54 11.54 -7.50 3.80
CA LEU A 54 10.44 -7.22 2.88
C LEU A 54 9.86 -5.81 3.08
N PHE A 55 9.63 -5.11 1.97
CA PHE A 55 8.94 -3.82 1.94
C PHE A 55 7.63 -3.89 1.17
N PHE A 56 6.57 -3.29 1.73
CA PHE A 56 5.30 -3.05 1.05
C PHE A 56 5.14 -1.55 0.80
N PRO A 57 5.33 -1.06 -0.43
CA PRO A 57 5.03 0.33 -0.77
C PRO A 57 3.52 0.60 -0.72
N SER A 58 3.15 1.88 -0.63
CA SER A 58 1.75 2.34 -0.62
C SER A 58 1.08 2.14 -1.99
N GLU A 59 0.56 0.93 -2.20
CA GLU A 59 -0.01 0.47 -3.47
C GLU A 59 -1.53 0.30 -3.36
N PHE A 60 -1.99 -0.65 -2.56
CA PHE A 60 -3.37 -0.95 -2.11
C PHE A 60 -4.51 -0.50 -3.04
N GLY A 61 -4.38 -0.75 -4.34
CA GLY A 61 -5.31 -0.27 -5.35
C GLY A 61 -5.18 -1.04 -6.65
N ASN A 62 -5.33 -0.34 -7.78
CA ASN A 62 -5.11 -0.92 -9.11
C ASN A 62 -3.62 -1.15 -9.38
N ASP A 63 -3.31 -2.18 -10.16
CA ASP A 63 -1.95 -2.42 -10.64
C ASP A 63 -1.51 -1.33 -11.64
N VAL A 64 -0.67 -0.40 -11.19
CA VAL A 64 -0.29 0.79 -11.96
C VAL A 64 0.51 0.50 -13.24
N ASP A 65 1.04 -0.71 -13.40
CA ASP A 65 1.73 -1.15 -14.62
C ASP A 65 0.77 -1.78 -15.65
N ARG A 66 -0.51 -1.99 -15.29
CA ARG A 66 -1.54 -2.66 -16.11
C ARG A 66 -2.84 -1.87 -16.21
N VAL A 67 -2.73 -0.55 -16.41
CA VAL A 67 -3.88 0.36 -16.47
C VAL A 67 -3.90 1.20 -17.75
N HIS A 68 -5.12 1.54 -18.19
CA HIS A 68 -5.37 2.50 -19.25
C HIS A 68 -6.07 3.73 -18.68
N THR A 69 -5.30 4.68 -18.15
CA THR A 69 -5.84 5.88 -17.49
C THR A 69 -5.59 7.16 -18.26
N VAL A 70 -6.46 8.14 -17.99
CA VAL A 70 -6.32 9.54 -18.38
C VAL A 70 -5.96 10.40 -17.17
N ASP A 71 -5.57 11.65 -17.41
CA ASP A 71 -5.31 12.60 -16.31
C ASP A 71 -6.59 12.92 -15.55
N PRO A 72 -6.53 13.14 -14.23
CA PRO A 72 -5.32 13.21 -13.38
C PRO A 72 -4.83 11.86 -12.85
N ALA A 73 -5.58 10.76 -13.00
CA ALA A 73 -5.23 9.46 -12.46
C ALA A 73 -3.89 8.92 -13.00
N LYS A 74 -3.60 9.17 -14.28
CA LYS A 74 -2.33 8.82 -14.92
C LYS A 74 -1.11 9.44 -14.21
N LEU A 75 -1.19 10.71 -13.78
CA LEU A 75 -0.11 11.36 -13.02
C LEU A 75 0.13 10.68 -11.67
N ALA A 76 -0.96 10.36 -10.97
CA ALA A 76 -0.91 9.69 -9.68
C ALA A 76 -0.26 8.29 -9.79
N PHE A 77 -0.66 7.51 -10.79
CA PHE A 77 -0.10 6.19 -11.06
C PHE A 77 1.35 6.22 -11.54
N LYS A 78 1.75 7.28 -12.26
CA LYS A 78 3.17 7.49 -12.64
C LYS A 78 4.07 7.64 -11.41
N GLY A 79 3.59 8.26 -10.33
CA GLY A 79 4.32 8.34 -9.06
C GLY A 79 4.61 6.97 -8.46
N LYS A 80 3.58 6.11 -8.38
CA LYS A 80 3.69 4.73 -7.89
C LYS A 80 4.60 3.87 -8.77
N ALA A 81 4.44 3.94 -10.10
CA ALA A 81 5.30 3.21 -11.04
C ALA A 81 6.78 3.58 -10.88
N LYS A 82 7.10 4.88 -10.65
CA LYS A 82 8.48 5.30 -10.35
C LYS A 82 9.02 4.69 -9.06
N ILE A 83 8.21 4.59 -8.01
CA ILE A 83 8.61 3.93 -6.76
C ILE A 83 8.93 2.46 -7.02
N ARG A 84 8.09 1.74 -7.79
CA ARG A 84 8.38 0.34 -8.18
C ARG A 84 9.73 0.21 -8.90
N ARG A 85 9.99 1.05 -9.92
CA ARG A 85 11.27 1.03 -10.65
C ARG A 85 12.47 1.34 -9.75
N LEU A 86 12.30 2.24 -8.77
CA LEU A 86 13.35 2.53 -7.80
C LEU A 86 13.63 1.33 -6.89
N LEU A 87 12.59 0.66 -6.40
CA LEU A 87 12.75 -0.56 -5.58
C LEU A 87 13.48 -1.67 -6.34
N GLU A 88 13.13 -1.89 -7.60
CA GLU A 88 13.81 -2.82 -8.49
C GLU A 88 15.29 -2.44 -8.70
N ALA A 89 15.57 -1.17 -9.00
CA ALA A 89 16.93 -0.69 -9.24
C ALA A 89 17.83 -0.77 -7.99
N GLU A 90 17.26 -0.56 -6.80
CA GLU A 90 17.96 -0.64 -5.52
C GLU A 90 18.06 -2.09 -4.98
N GLY A 91 17.41 -3.06 -5.66
CA GLY A 91 17.43 -4.46 -5.26
C GLY A 91 16.73 -4.72 -3.92
N ILE A 92 15.79 -3.86 -3.52
CA ILE A 92 15.07 -4.01 -2.24
C ILE A 92 13.99 -5.09 -2.40
N PRO A 93 13.97 -6.14 -1.56
CA PRO A 93 12.89 -7.13 -1.57
C PRO A 93 11.54 -6.45 -1.28
N HIS A 94 10.58 -6.61 -2.17
CA HIS A 94 9.28 -5.93 -2.05
C HIS A 94 8.11 -6.77 -2.56
N THR A 95 6.93 -6.49 -2.03
CA THR A 95 5.65 -7.05 -2.48
C THR A 95 4.68 -5.94 -2.82
N ILE A 96 4.09 -6.01 -4.01
CA ILE A 96 3.07 -5.08 -4.48
C ILE A 96 1.69 -5.67 -4.18
N VAL A 97 0.87 -4.96 -3.40
CA VAL A 97 -0.50 -5.36 -3.10
C VAL A 97 -1.47 -4.60 -4.00
N SER A 98 -1.95 -5.28 -5.05
CA SER A 98 -3.01 -4.77 -5.93
C SER A 98 -4.38 -5.23 -5.45
N SER A 99 -4.96 -4.54 -4.46
CA SER A 99 -6.24 -4.89 -3.85
C SER A 99 -7.48 -4.34 -4.57
N ASN A 100 -7.31 -3.69 -5.73
CA ASN A 100 -8.39 -3.12 -6.55
C ASN A 100 -9.19 -2.03 -5.82
N PHE A 101 -10.48 -2.25 -5.56
CA PHE A 101 -11.38 -1.23 -5.03
C PHE A 101 -11.78 -1.53 -3.59
N PHE A 102 -11.57 -0.57 -2.68
CA PHE A 102 -12.00 -0.68 -1.29
C PHE A 102 -13.53 -0.72 -1.19
N ALA A 103 -14.07 -1.77 -0.58
CA ALA A 103 -15.50 -1.97 -0.46
C ALA A 103 -16.16 -0.80 0.30
N GLY A 104 -15.61 -0.40 1.45
CA GLY A 104 -16.12 0.70 2.26
C GLY A 104 -16.02 2.08 1.60
N TYR A 105 -15.17 2.24 0.57
CA TYR A 105 -15.11 3.48 -0.20
C TYR A 105 -16.07 3.50 -1.40
N PHE A 106 -16.07 2.45 -2.21
CA PHE A 106 -16.79 2.44 -3.49
C PHE A 106 -18.23 1.92 -3.39
N LEU A 107 -18.51 0.93 -2.54
CA LEU A 107 -19.84 0.30 -2.48
C LEU A 107 -20.92 1.17 -1.82
N PRO A 108 -20.66 1.94 -0.74
CA PRO A 108 -21.70 2.76 -0.13
C PRO A 108 -22.32 3.76 -1.09
N SER A 109 -21.55 4.29 -2.04
CA SER A 109 -22.05 5.22 -3.05
C SER A 109 -22.43 4.55 -4.36
N LEU A 110 -22.24 3.22 -4.53
CA LEU A 110 -22.26 2.54 -5.84
C LEU A 110 -21.38 3.24 -6.88
N ALA A 111 -20.17 3.64 -6.46
CA ALA A 111 -19.19 4.39 -7.24
C ALA A 111 -19.73 5.70 -7.86
N GLN A 112 -20.80 6.28 -7.28
CA GLN A 112 -21.31 7.56 -7.72
C GLN A 112 -20.44 8.71 -7.20
N LEU A 113 -20.29 9.74 -8.03
CA LEU A 113 -19.60 10.97 -7.66
C LEU A 113 -20.43 11.77 -6.65
N GLY A 114 -19.76 12.44 -5.70
CA GLY A 114 -20.41 13.35 -4.74
C GLY A 114 -20.48 12.87 -3.28
N PHE A 115 -19.61 11.94 -2.86
CA PHE A 115 -19.49 11.47 -1.47
C PHE A 115 -20.83 11.07 -0.83
N LEU A 116 -21.51 10.09 -1.44
CA LEU A 116 -22.71 9.49 -0.86
C LEU A 116 -22.31 8.44 0.19
N SER A 117 -22.86 8.56 1.41
CA SER A 117 -22.67 7.59 2.49
C SER A 117 -23.66 6.42 2.44
N SER A 118 -24.58 6.42 1.48
CA SER A 118 -25.55 5.34 1.28
C SER A 118 -25.94 5.18 -0.19
N PRO A 119 -26.35 3.96 -0.61
CA PRO A 119 -26.62 3.70 -2.02
C PRO A 119 -27.76 4.61 -2.54
N PRO A 120 -27.60 5.20 -3.73
CA PRO A 120 -28.68 5.99 -4.33
C PRO A 120 -29.91 5.12 -4.57
N ARG A 121 -31.08 5.60 -4.15
CA ARG A 121 -32.35 4.85 -4.24
C ARG A 121 -33.16 5.10 -5.51
N ASN A 122 -32.87 6.19 -6.22
CA ASN A 122 -33.71 6.68 -7.33
C ASN A 122 -33.02 6.61 -8.69
N LYS A 123 -31.75 7.01 -8.76
CA LYS A 123 -31.01 7.13 -10.02
C LYS A 123 -29.55 6.76 -9.80
N VAL A 124 -28.99 6.02 -10.75
CA VAL A 124 -27.56 5.72 -10.84
C VAL A 124 -27.04 6.22 -12.19
N ILE A 125 -25.78 6.65 -12.20
CA ILE A 125 -25.01 6.96 -13.40
C ILE A 125 -24.07 5.78 -13.63
N ILE A 126 -24.24 5.12 -14.76
CA ILE A 126 -23.35 4.04 -15.22
C ILE A 126 -22.38 4.66 -16.22
N LEU A 127 -21.08 4.55 -15.95
CA LEU A 127 -20.04 5.01 -16.86
C LEU A 127 -19.85 3.97 -17.98
N GLY A 128 -19.89 4.42 -19.24
CA GLY A 128 -19.81 3.52 -20.40
C GLY A 128 -21.06 2.64 -20.52
N ASP A 129 -20.86 1.36 -20.80
CA ASP A 129 -21.94 0.38 -21.00
C ASP A 129 -22.25 -0.46 -19.74
N GLY A 130 -21.48 -0.31 -18.66
CA GLY A 130 -21.67 -1.02 -17.38
C GLY A 130 -21.26 -2.49 -17.39
N ASN A 131 -20.65 -3.00 -18.46
CA ASN A 131 -20.23 -4.41 -18.57
C ASN A 131 -18.85 -4.74 -17.97
N PRO A 132 -17.87 -3.82 -17.89
CA PRO A 132 -16.58 -4.09 -17.26
C PRO A 132 -16.74 -4.57 -15.82
N LYS A 133 -16.00 -5.63 -15.48
CA LYS A 133 -16.01 -6.20 -14.13
C LYS A 133 -15.07 -5.41 -13.21
N ALA A 134 -15.48 -5.25 -11.96
CA ALA A 134 -14.68 -4.68 -10.89
C ALA A 134 -14.64 -5.66 -9.71
N ILE A 135 -13.53 -5.63 -8.97
CA ILE A 135 -13.34 -6.42 -7.75
C ILE A 135 -13.35 -5.46 -6.58
N PHE A 136 -14.29 -5.66 -5.66
CA PHE A 136 -14.40 -4.91 -4.41
C PHE A 136 -13.95 -5.81 -3.26
N VAL A 137 -13.07 -5.30 -2.42
CA VAL A 137 -12.49 -6.07 -1.31
C VAL A 137 -12.71 -5.31 -0.01
N ASN A 138 -13.18 -6.01 1.03
CA ASN A 138 -13.31 -5.45 2.36
C ASN A 138 -11.90 -5.10 2.89
N GLU A 139 -11.76 -3.92 3.48
CA GLU A 139 -10.50 -3.39 3.98
C GLU A 139 -9.86 -4.31 5.03
N GLU A 140 -10.67 -5.01 5.83
CA GLU A 140 -10.20 -6.03 6.77
C GLU A 140 -9.55 -7.23 6.05
N ASP A 141 -10.09 -7.65 4.91
CA ASP A 141 -9.52 -8.71 4.08
C ASP A 141 -8.22 -8.23 3.44
N ILE A 142 -8.17 -6.97 2.98
CA ILE A 142 -6.93 -6.37 2.44
C ILE A 142 -5.82 -6.43 3.49
N GLY A 143 -6.10 -6.01 4.72
CA GLY A 143 -5.13 -6.10 5.82
C GLY A 143 -4.72 -7.54 6.11
N THR A 144 -5.69 -8.45 6.21
CA THR A 144 -5.44 -9.87 6.48
C THR A 144 -4.54 -10.51 5.43
N TYR A 145 -4.88 -10.38 4.14
CA TYR A 145 -4.09 -10.98 3.07
C TYR A 145 -2.74 -10.28 2.86
N THR A 146 -2.61 -8.99 3.19
CA THR A 146 -1.32 -8.28 3.17
C THR A 146 -0.34 -8.90 4.19
N ILE A 147 -0.81 -9.15 5.41
CA ILE A 147 0.02 -9.76 6.46
C ILE A 147 0.28 -11.24 6.19
N LEU A 148 -0.62 -11.93 5.50
CA LEU A 148 -0.42 -13.33 5.10
C LEU A 148 0.48 -13.50 3.88
N ALA A 149 0.57 -12.51 2.98
CA ALA A 149 1.34 -12.60 1.74
C ALA A 149 2.81 -13.09 1.89
N PRO A 150 3.58 -12.64 2.91
CA PRO A 150 4.94 -13.16 3.15
C PRO A 150 4.97 -14.66 3.50
N ASN A 151 3.86 -15.22 3.99
CA ASN A 151 3.76 -16.60 4.48
C ASN A 151 3.24 -17.59 3.41
N THR A 152 2.76 -17.11 2.26
CA THR A 152 2.01 -17.94 1.31
C THR A 152 2.81 -18.39 0.07
N CYS A 153 3.98 -17.81 -0.21
CA CYS A 153 4.77 -18.16 -1.40
C CYS A 153 6.28 -18.29 -1.11
N TRP A 154 6.82 -19.51 -1.25
CA TRP A 154 8.23 -19.92 -1.48
C TRP A 154 9.38 -19.46 -0.57
N ALA A 155 9.25 -18.40 0.22
CA ALA A 155 10.21 -18.05 1.25
C ALA A 155 9.85 -18.83 2.52
N ARG A 156 10.44 -20.03 2.70
CA ARG A 156 10.72 -20.54 4.05
C ARG A 156 11.69 -19.55 4.70
N MET A 157 11.17 -18.41 5.16
CA MET A 157 11.85 -17.62 6.17
C MET A 157 12.00 -18.55 7.39
N GLY A 158 13.22 -18.63 7.92
CA GLY A 158 13.62 -19.64 8.89
C GLY A 158 12.73 -19.75 10.15
N PRO A 159 13.06 -20.67 11.08
CA PRO A 159 12.17 -21.13 12.15
C PRO A 159 11.61 -20.06 13.13
N ASN A 160 11.96 -18.79 12.96
CA ASN A 160 11.59 -17.69 13.86
C ASN A 160 10.48 -16.78 13.32
N GLY A 161 9.97 -16.97 12.09
CA GLY A 161 8.91 -16.12 11.54
C GLY A 161 9.32 -14.64 11.42
N LEU A 162 8.42 -13.79 10.92
CA LEU A 162 8.59 -12.34 11.00
C LEU A 162 8.28 -11.89 12.42
N THR A 163 9.22 -11.20 13.06
CA THR A 163 9.11 -10.89 14.49
C THR A 163 8.47 -9.52 14.72
N TRP A 164 8.65 -8.57 13.80
CA TRP A 164 8.16 -7.19 13.94
C TRP A 164 7.84 -6.54 12.59
N VAL A 165 6.72 -5.81 12.53
CA VAL A 165 6.24 -5.05 11.36
C VAL A 165 6.13 -3.58 11.73
N LEU A 166 6.77 -2.70 10.95
CA LEU A 166 6.55 -1.25 11.06
C LEU A 166 5.47 -0.83 10.06
N VAL A 167 4.37 -0.28 10.56
CA VAL A 167 3.34 0.38 9.73
C VAL A 167 3.53 1.88 9.84
N THR A 168 3.93 2.53 8.76
CA THR A 168 4.04 4.00 8.73
C THR A 168 2.69 4.59 8.34
N LEU A 169 1.94 5.08 9.32
CA LEU A 169 0.75 5.92 9.13
C LEU A 169 1.19 7.37 9.24
N ILE A 170 0.95 8.15 8.19
CA ILE A 170 1.13 9.60 8.23
C ILE A 170 -0.22 10.19 7.86
N TYR A 171 -0.85 10.82 8.84
CA TYR A 171 -2.07 11.61 8.66
C TYR A 171 -1.72 13.02 8.18
#